data_AF-A0AAW9DKZ5-F1
#
_entry.id   AF-A0AAW9DKZ5-F1
#
_cell.length_a   1.000
_cell.length_b   1.000
_cell.length_c   1.000
_cell.angle_alpha   90.00
_cell.angle_beta   90.00
_cell.angle_gamma   90.00
#
_symmetry.space_group_name_H-M   'P 1'
#
loop_
_entity.id
_entity.type
_entity.pdbx_description
1 polymer ?
#
loop_
_entity_poly.entity_id
_entity_poly.type
_entity_poly.pdbx_seq_one_letter_code
_entity_poly.pdbx_strand_id
1 'polypeptide(L)'
;YACHGTYSLSVQSDLDDQASGAKYGLGSSGAVTVATVKALLTYYDHRPDALLTYKLAALAQTKLGMTGSFGDLAASSFGGLIAYHSLDRSWLLGKMAELSLLELVESDWQGLSISPIQLPQGLDLLVGWTGSAASTDRLVSQMESQKSQTEKERI
;
A
#
# COMPACT_ATOMS: atom_id res chain seq x y z
N TYR A 1 30.95 3.69 4.34
CA TYR A 1 30.09 3.04 3.33
C TYR A 1 30.28 3.74 2.01
N ALA A 2 30.87 3.08 1.02
CA ALA A 2 31.08 3.66 -0.31
C ALA A 2 29.71 3.77 -1.01
N CYS A 3 29.42 4.93 -1.60
CA CYS A 3 28.22 5.14 -2.40
C CYS A 3 28.37 4.28 -3.67
N HIS A 4 27.76 3.09 -3.67
CA HIS A 4 27.74 2.22 -4.84
C HIS A 4 26.87 2.84 -5.93
N GLY A 5 27.53 3.55 -6.85
CA GLY A 5 27.11 3.74 -8.24
C GLY A 5 25.80 4.48 -8.51
N THR A 6 25.66 4.95 -9.75
CA THR A 6 24.35 5.28 -10.32
C THR A 6 23.63 3.97 -10.67
N TYR A 7 22.34 3.88 -10.36
CA TYR A 7 21.49 2.79 -10.81
C TYR A 7 20.43 3.30 -11.78
N SER A 8 19.95 2.42 -12.65
CA SER A 8 18.84 2.68 -13.57
C SER A 8 17.64 1.83 -13.14
N LEU A 9 16.48 2.46 -12.98
CA LEU A 9 15.23 1.80 -12.66
C LEU A 9 14.29 1.95 -13.85
N SER A 10 13.84 0.83 -14.40
CA SER A 10 12.77 0.78 -15.40
C SER A 10 11.52 0.17 -14.77
N VAL A 11 10.36 0.78 -15.02
CA VAL A 11 9.06 0.32 -14.51
C VAL A 11 8.16 0.00 -15.69
N GLN A 12 7.64 -1.22 -15.74
CA GLN A 12 6.59 -1.64 -16.67
C GLN A 12 5.35 -2.03 -15.86
N SER A 13 4.17 -1.61 -16.34
CA SER A 13 2.87 -1.83 -15.69
C SER A 13 1.91 -2.47 -16.68
N ASP A 14 1.23 -3.53 -16.22
CA ASP A 14 0.08 -4.13 -16.91
C ASP A 14 -1.22 -3.85 -16.13
N LEU A 15 -1.23 -2.85 -15.24
CA LEU A 15 -2.37 -2.48 -14.36
C LEU A 15 -3.29 -1.42 -14.97
N ASP A 16 -3.16 -1.21 -16.26
CA ASP A 16 -3.89 -0.28 -17.09
C ASP A 16 -4.30 -0.98 -18.40
N ASP A 17 -5.46 -0.59 -18.90
CA ASP A 17 -5.97 -1.11 -20.16
C ASP A 17 -5.06 -0.66 -21.31
N GLN A 18 -4.42 -1.62 -21.98
CA GLN A 18 -3.41 -1.34 -23.00
C GLN A 18 -3.99 -0.60 -24.24
N ALA A 19 -5.29 -0.70 -24.48
CA ALA A 19 -5.95 -0.04 -25.61
C ALA A 19 -6.37 1.40 -25.30
N SER A 20 -6.91 1.66 -24.10
CA SER A 20 -7.45 2.97 -23.70
C SER A 20 -6.56 3.75 -22.73
N GLY A 21 -5.56 3.13 -22.13
CA GLY A 21 -4.75 3.67 -21.02
C GLY A 21 -5.53 3.85 -19.71
N ALA A 22 -6.77 3.35 -19.64
CA ALA A 22 -7.61 3.51 -18.47
C ALA A 22 -7.13 2.60 -17.33
N LYS A 23 -7.02 3.15 -16.12
CA LYS A 23 -6.63 2.38 -14.93
C LYS A 23 -7.73 1.39 -14.55
N TYR A 24 -7.36 0.15 -14.26
CA TYR A 24 -8.31 -0.86 -13.76
C TYR A 24 -8.77 -0.60 -12.32
N GLY A 25 -8.07 0.26 -11.57
CA GLY A 25 -8.35 0.50 -10.15
C GLY A 25 -7.74 -0.55 -9.22
N LEU A 26 -6.76 -1.33 -9.70
CA LEU A 26 -6.08 -2.40 -8.95
C LEU A 26 -4.92 -1.91 -8.06
N GLY A 27 -4.89 -0.62 -7.70
CA GLY A 27 -3.85 -0.08 -6.81
C GLY A 27 -2.48 0.12 -7.45
N SER A 28 -2.41 0.60 -8.70
CA SER A 28 -1.15 0.73 -9.46
C SER A 28 -0.06 1.54 -8.75
N SER A 29 -0.41 2.60 -8.02
CA SER A 29 0.58 3.39 -7.25
C SER A 29 1.20 2.59 -6.10
N GLY A 30 0.38 1.81 -5.39
CA GLY A 30 0.84 0.91 -4.34
C GLY A 30 1.72 -0.20 -4.90
N ALA A 31 1.30 -0.81 -6.00
CA ALA A 31 2.04 -1.85 -6.70
C ALA A 31 3.44 -1.37 -7.15
N VAL A 32 3.54 -0.20 -7.79
CA VAL A 32 4.83 0.39 -8.20
C VAL A 32 5.71 0.71 -6.99
N THR A 33 5.13 1.23 -5.90
CA THR A 33 5.88 1.51 -4.67
C THR A 33 6.50 0.23 -4.11
N VAL A 34 5.70 -0.83 -3.99
CA VAL A 34 6.14 -2.14 -3.49
C VAL A 34 7.17 -2.78 -4.42
N ALA A 35 6.96 -2.73 -5.74
CA ALA A 35 7.91 -3.26 -6.72
C ALA A 35 9.26 -2.55 -6.63
N THR A 36 9.26 -1.22 -6.47
CA THR A 36 10.48 -0.42 -6.30
C THR A 36 11.23 -0.81 -5.02
N VAL A 37 10.53 -0.98 -3.90
CA VAL A 37 11.12 -1.44 -2.64
C VAL A 37 11.73 -2.82 -2.80
N LYS A 38 11.00 -3.79 -3.38
CA LYS A 38 11.50 -5.15 -3.63
C LYS A 38 12.75 -5.14 -4.52
N ALA A 39 12.74 -4.32 -5.58
CA ALA A 39 13.88 -4.18 -6.48
C ALA A 39 15.12 -3.64 -5.77
N LEU A 40 14.97 -2.59 -4.95
CA LEU A 40 16.09 -2.02 -4.18
C LEU A 40 16.62 -2.99 -3.12
N LEU A 41 15.74 -3.67 -2.38
CA LEU A 41 16.17 -4.70 -1.41
C LEU A 41 16.99 -5.78 -2.11
N THR A 42 16.48 -6.30 -3.23
CA THR A 42 17.16 -7.33 -4.02
C THR A 42 18.48 -6.84 -4.60
N TYR A 43 18.52 -5.60 -5.10
CA TYR A 43 19.73 -4.99 -5.68
C TYR A 43 20.86 -4.85 -4.65
N TYR A 44 20.53 -4.62 -3.39
CA TYR A 44 21.48 -4.55 -2.28
C TYR A 44 21.61 -5.89 -1.51
N ASP A 45 21.33 -7.02 -2.16
CA ASP A 45 21.46 -8.38 -1.60
C ASP A 45 20.65 -8.65 -0.32
N HIS A 46 19.59 -7.88 -0.09
CA HIS A 46 18.63 -8.13 0.98
C HIS A 46 17.43 -8.90 0.44
N ARG A 47 17.23 -10.12 0.95
CA ARG A 47 16.05 -10.93 0.59
C ARG A 47 14.77 -10.17 0.99
N PRO A 48 13.86 -9.89 0.04
CA PRO A 48 12.63 -9.19 0.37
C PRO A 48 11.74 -10.05 1.28
N ASP A 49 11.49 -9.57 2.48
CA ASP A 49 10.42 -10.06 3.36
C ASP A 49 9.13 -9.25 3.13
N ALA A 50 7.98 -9.89 3.23
CA ALA A 50 6.69 -9.26 2.93
C ALA A 50 6.35 -8.13 3.91
N LEU A 51 6.62 -8.33 5.20
CA LEU A 51 6.35 -7.32 6.23
C LEU A 51 7.35 -6.16 6.14
N LEU A 52 8.63 -6.45 5.94
CA LEU A 52 9.64 -5.41 5.71
C LEU A 52 9.31 -4.57 4.47
N THR A 53 8.93 -5.23 3.36
CA THR A 53 8.53 -4.55 2.13
C THR A 53 7.34 -3.63 2.37
N TYR A 54 6.30 -4.13 3.07
CA TYR A 54 5.13 -3.34 3.44
C TYR A 54 5.53 -2.11 4.27
N LYS A 55 6.33 -2.29 5.33
CA LYS A 55 6.74 -1.20 6.22
C LYS A 55 7.50 -0.11 5.46
N LEU A 56 8.46 -0.49 4.63
CA LEU A 56 9.23 0.46 3.80
C LEU A 56 8.32 1.20 2.80
N ALA A 57 7.40 0.49 2.15
CA ALA A 57 6.44 1.11 1.21
C ALA A 57 5.49 2.08 1.93
N ALA A 58 5.00 1.72 3.12
CA ALA A 58 4.11 2.56 3.93
C ALA A 58 4.83 3.82 4.42
N LEU A 59 6.09 3.71 4.85
CA LEU A 59 6.92 4.87 5.21
C LEU A 59 7.14 5.79 4.01
N ALA A 60 7.41 5.24 2.83
CA ALA A 60 7.58 6.02 1.60
C ALA A 60 6.30 6.80 1.25
N GLN A 61 5.13 6.14 1.23
CA GLN A 61 3.85 6.82 0.97
C GLN A 61 3.49 7.83 2.05
N THR A 62 3.82 7.56 3.31
CA THR A 62 3.59 8.51 4.42
C THR A 62 4.42 9.77 4.25
N LYS A 63 5.70 9.65 3.85
CA LYS A 63 6.55 10.81 3.52
C LYS A 63 6.03 11.64 2.34
N LEU A 64 5.30 11.01 1.42
CA LEU A 64 4.63 11.70 0.30
C LEU A 64 3.28 12.33 0.70
N GLY A 65 2.87 12.23 1.97
CA GLY A 65 1.62 12.80 2.47
C GLY A 65 0.36 12.01 2.08
N MET A 66 0.49 10.75 1.66
CA MET A 66 -0.66 9.96 1.24
C MET A 66 -1.52 9.50 2.43
N THR A 67 -2.85 9.61 2.29
CA THR A 67 -3.83 9.41 3.37
C THR A 67 -4.58 8.06 3.33
N GLY A 68 -4.16 7.11 2.48
CA GLY A 68 -4.81 5.79 2.33
C GLY A 68 -4.60 4.82 3.50
N SER A 69 -5.39 3.74 3.56
CA SER A 69 -5.25 2.73 4.63
C SER A 69 -3.95 1.91 4.54
N PHE A 70 -3.20 1.99 3.44
CA PHE A 70 -2.06 1.13 3.07
C PHE A 70 -2.43 -0.35 2.84
N GLY A 71 -3.71 -0.69 2.73
CA GLY A 71 -4.14 -2.07 2.44
C GLY A 71 -3.69 -2.55 1.06
N ASP A 72 -3.61 -1.66 0.07
CA ASP A 72 -3.06 -1.94 -1.26
C ASP A 72 -1.57 -2.30 -1.21
N LEU A 73 -0.80 -1.65 -0.34
CA LEU A 73 0.60 -1.98 -0.06
C LEU A 73 0.71 -3.36 0.59
N ALA A 74 -0.17 -3.68 1.54
CA ALA A 74 -0.19 -4.97 2.21
C ALA A 74 -0.46 -6.10 1.20
N ALA A 75 -1.51 -5.96 0.39
CA ALA A 75 -1.86 -6.92 -0.65
C ALA A 75 -0.73 -7.10 -1.68
N SER A 76 -0.12 -6.00 -2.13
CA SER A 76 0.99 -6.04 -3.10
C SER A 76 2.28 -6.65 -2.52
N SER A 77 2.50 -6.48 -1.21
CA SER A 77 3.71 -6.98 -0.53
C SER A 77 3.62 -8.49 -0.27
N PHE A 78 2.50 -8.93 0.32
CA PHE A 78 2.27 -10.33 0.72
C PHE A 78 1.81 -11.22 -0.44
N GLY A 79 1.10 -10.66 -1.42
CA GLY A 79 0.42 -11.45 -2.46
C GLY A 79 -0.70 -12.31 -1.88
N GLY A 80 -1.37 -13.07 -2.76
CA GLY A 80 -2.48 -13.94 -2.37
C GLY A 80 -3.65 -13.16 -1.73
N LEU A 81 -4.39 -13.84 -0.84
CA LEU A 81 -5.46 -13.25 -0.04
C LEU A 81 -4.95 -13.00 1.39
N ILE A 82 -5.28 -11.83 1.95
CA ILE A 82 -4.85 -11.43 3.29
C ILE A 82 -6.01 -10.87 4.13
N ALA A 83 -5.96 -11.10 5.44
CA ALA A 83 -6.65 -10.29 6.44
C ALA A 83 -5.76 -9.12 6.81
N TYR A 84 -6.29 -7.91 6.70
CA TYR A 84 -5.56 -6.68 6.97
C TYR A 84 -6.26 -5.84 8.04
N HIS A 85 -5.50 -5.41 9.04
CA HIS A 85 -5.87 -4.35 9.97
C HIS A 85 -4.84 -3.23 9.87
N SER A 86 -5.31 -2.00 9.63
CA SER A 86 -4.45 -0.85 9.43
C SER A 86 -3.70 -0.46 10.69
N LEU A 87 -2.45 -0.05 10.53
CA LEU A 87 -1.66 0.54 11.62
C LEU A 87 -2.27 1.86 12.15
N ASP A 88 -1.87 2.25 13.35
CA ASP A 88 -2.15 3.57 13.91
C ASP A 88 -1.25 4.65 13.27
N ARG A 89 -1.86 5.55 12.50
CA ARG A 89 -1.17 6.61 11.77
C ARG A 89 -0.53 7.66 12.68
N SER A 90 -1.19 7.99 13.79
CA SER A 90 -0.66 8.97 14.74
C SER A 90 0.57 8.41 15.44
N TRP A 91 0.52 7.13 15.79
CA TRP A 91 1.68 6.40 16.31
C TRP A 91 2.83 6.39 15.30
N LEU A 92 2.57 6.06 14.02
CA LEU A 92 3.62 6.01 13.00
C LEU A 92 4.29 7.37 12.80
N LEU A 93 3.51 8.45 12.68
CA LEU A 93 4.04 9.79 12.52
C LEU A 93 4.89 10.23 13.72
N GLY A 94 4.45 9.91 14.94
CA GLY A 94 5.23 10.14 16.15
C GLY A 94 6.56 9.39 16.12
N LYS A 95 6.54 8.09 15.81
CA LYS A 95 7.76 7.27 15.76
C LYS A 95 8.70 7.61 14.61
N MET A 96 8.19 8.08 13.48
CA MET A 96 9.03 8.59 12.38
C MET A 96 9.83 9.83 12.77
N ALA A 97 9.38 10.62 13.75
CA ALA A 97 10.11 11.77 14.27
C ALA A 97 11.15 11.41 15.36
N GLU A 98 10.95 10.27 16.03
CA GLU A 98 11.74 9.85 17.19
C GLU A 98 12.82 8.80 16.85
N LEU A 99 12.51 7.85 15.97
CA LEU A 99 13.33 6.68 15.72
C LEU A 99 14.09 6.78 14.40
N SER A 100 15.25 6.13 14.33
CA SER A 100 15.90 5.86 13.04
C SER A 100 15.03 4.94 12.17
N LEU A 101 15.29 4.96 10.86
CA LEU A 101 14.58 4.08 9.93
C LEU A 101 14.69 2.60 10.35
N LEU A 102 15.89 2.16 10.76
CA LEU A 102 16.15 0.77 11.12
C LEU A 102 15.35 0.37 12.37
N GLU A 103 15.42 1.16 13.44
CA GLU A 103 14.66 0.90 14.67
C GLU A 103 13.15 0.87 14.40
N LEU A 104 12.65 1.76 13.55
CA LEU A 104 11.23 1.83 13.22
C LEU A 104 10.76 0.61 12.41
N VAL A 105 11.53 0.14 11.43
CA VAL A 105 11.14 -1.04 10.65
C VAL A 105 11.24 -2.33 11.46
N GLU A 106 12.16 -2.41 12.43
CA GLU A 106 12.31 -3.55 13.33
C GLU A 106 11.27 -3.56 14.47
N SER A 107 10.70 -2.40 14.83
CA SER A 107 9.66 -2.31 15.87
C SER A 107 8.30 -2.89 15.47
N ASP A 108 7.50 -3.28 16.46
CA ASP A 108 6.10 -3.63 16.25
C ASP A 108 5.25 -2.37 16.03
N TRP A 109 4.48 -2.36 14.94
CA TRP A 109 3.65 -1.22 14.58
C TRP A 109 2.30 -1.32 15.27
N GLN A 110 1.95 -0.29 16.04
CA GLN A 110 0.71 -0.28 16.81
C GLN A 110 -0.51 -0.48 15.90
N GLY A 111 -1.35 -1.45 16.25
CA GLY A 111 -2.58 -1.78 15.51
C GLY A 111 -2.38 -2.58 14.23
N LEU A 112 -1.15 -2.67 13.69
CA LEU A 112 -0.92 -3.38 12.44
C LEU A 112 -1.14 -4.89 12.61
N SER A 113 -1.96 -5.48 11.75
CA SER A 113 -2.05 -6.93 11.59
C SER A 113 -2.19 -7.30 10.11
N ILE A 114 -1.36 -8.23 9.65
CA ILE A 114 -1.42 -8.77 8.29
C ILE A 114 -1.26 -10.29 8.37
N SER A 115 -2.27 -11.04 7.94
CA SER A 115 -2.23 -12.50 7.95
C SER A 115 -2.70 -13.08 6.60
N PRO A 116 -1.95 -14.00 5.98
CA PRO A 116 -2.42 -14.72 4.81
C PRO A 116 -3.67 -15.56 5.11
N ILE A 117 -4.61 -15.59 4.19
CA ILE A 117 -5.82 -16.41 4.25
C ILE A 117 -5.81 -17.38 3.09
N GLN A 118 -6.20 -18.63 3.35
CA GLN A 118 -6.48 -19.62 2.30
C GLN A 118 -7.96 -19.58 1.95
N LEU A 119 -8.28 -19.52 0.66
CA LEU A 119 -9.65 -19.67 0.20
C LEU A 119 -10.13 -21.12 0.45
N PRO A 120 -11.38 -21.30 0.92
CA PRO A 120 -11.97 -22.63 0.98
C PRO A 120 -11.96 -23.32 -0.40
N GLN A 121 -11.86 -24.64 -0.42
CA GLN A 121 -11.97 -25.40 -1.66
C GLN A 121 -13.33 -25.18 -2.32
N GLY A 122 -13.33 -25.06 -3.65
CA GLY A 122 -14.56 -24.86 -4.44
C GLY A 122 -15.02 -23.41 -4.58
N LEU A 123 -14.19 -22.42 -4.20
CA LEU A 123 -14.47 -21.00 -4.42
C LEU A 123 -13.51 -20.41 -5.45
N ASP A 124 -14.09 -19.89 -6.55
CA ASP A 124 -13.34 -19.20 -7.60
C ASP A 124 -13.45 -17.67 -7.42
N LEU A 125 -12.32 -16.97 -7.51
CA LEU A 125 -12.29 -15.51 -7.57
C LEU A 125 -12.36 -15.06 -9.03
N LEU A 126 -13.45 -14.40 -9.39
CA LEU A 126 -13.63 -13.78 -10.69
C LEU A 126 -13.53 -12.25 -10.55
N VAL A 127 -12.70 -11.62 -11.37
CA VAL A 127 -12.56 -10.16 -11.42
C VAL A 127 -13.14 -9.66 -12.73
N GLY A 128 -14.18 -8.83 -12.64
CA GLY A 128 -14.80 -8.18 -13.80
C GLY A 128 -14.52 -6.69 -13.80
N TRP A 129 -13.93 -6.18 -14.89
CA TRP A 129 -13.75 -4.74 -15.08
C TRP A 129 -14.96 -4.15 -15.82
N THR A 130 -15.51 -3.06 -15.29
CA THR A 130 -16.71 -2.41 -15.84
C THR A 130 -16.43 -1.55 -17.08
N GLY A 131 -15.15 -1.38 -17.46
CA GLY A 131 -14.73 -0.53 -18.59
C GLY A 131 -14.75 0.97 -18.28
N SER A 132 -15.07 1.38 -17.05
CA SER A 132 -15.11 2.80 -16.63
C SER A 132 -14.28 3.01 -15.37
N ALA A 133 -13.35 3.97 -15.41
CA ALA A 133 -12.51 4.30 -14.27
C ALA A 133 -13.33 4.99 -13.16
N ALA A 134 -13.31 4.45 -11.94
CA ALA A 134 -13.81 5.15 -10.76
C ALA A 134 -12.74 6.11 -10.24
N SER A 135 -13.11 7.36 -9.97
CA SER A 135 -12.23 8.33 -9.31
C SER A 135 -12.35 8.18 -7.79
N THR A 136 -11.38 7.51 -7.18
CA THR A 136 -11.29 7.26 -5.73
C THR A 136 -11.47 8.54 -4.90
N ASP A 137 -10.90 9.66 -5.37
CA ASP A 137 -10.99 10.96 -4.67
C ASP A 137 -12.43 11.50 -4.58
N ARG A 138 -13.26 11.26 -5.60
CA ARG A 138 -14.67 11.71 -5.60
C ARG A 138 -15.53 10.89 -4.65
N LEU A 139 -15.29 9.58 -4.56
CA LEU A 139 -16.06 8.68 -3.69
C LEU A 139 -15.69 8.88 -2.21
N VAL A 140 -14.40 9.05 -1.88
CA VAL A 140 -13.95 9.32 -0.51
C VAL A 140 -14.50 10.67 -0.03
N SER A 141 -14.43 11.71 -0.87
CA SER A 141 -14.98 13.04 -0.55
C SER A 141 -16.49 13.00 -0.27
N GLN A 142 -17.24 12.14 -0.97
CA GLN A 142 -18.68 11.95 -0.75
C GLN A 142 -18.99 11.19 0.55
N MET A 143 -18.14 10.26 0.97
CA MET A 143 -18.32 9.56 2.25
C MET A 143 -17.96 10.44 3.45
N GLU A 144 -16.90 11.25 3.34
CA GLU A 144 -16.53 12.20 4.41
C GLU A 144 -17.59 13.29 4.59
N SER A 145 -18.18 13.79 3.50
CA SER A 145 -19.26 14.77 3.58
C SER A 145 -20.52 14.17 4.23
N GLN A 146 -20.88 12.92 3.92
CA GLN A 146 -22.02 12.24 4.54
C GLN A 146 -21.81 12.01 6.04
N LYS A 147 -20.63 11.54 6.47
CA LYS A 147 -20.32 11.42 7.91
C LYS A 147 -20.43 12.75 8.64
N SER A 148 -19.91 13.83 8.06
CA SER A 148 -19.97 15.17 8.66
C SER A 148 -21.40 15.72 8.80
N GLN A 149 -22.31 15.28 7.93
CA GLN A 149 -23.71 15.72 7.94
C GLN A 149 -24.55 14.93 8.95
N THR A 150 -24.31 13.62 9.07
CA THR A 150 -24.93 12.79 10.12
C THR A 150 -24.46 13.17 11.53
N GLU A 151 -23.23 13.67 11.69
CA GLU A 151 -22.72 14.20 12.97
C GLU A 151 -23.40 15.53 13.35
N LYS A 152 -23.66 16.40 12.37
CA LYS A 152 -24.37 17.69 12.57
C LYS A 152 -25.86 17.53 12.87
N GLU A 153 -26.50 16.48 12.37
CA GLU A 153 -27.91 16.17 12.65
C GLU A 153 -28.12 15.51 14.03
N ARG A 154 -27.04 15.16 14.73
CA ARG A 154 -27.06 14.57 16.08
C ARG A 154 -26.75 15.58 17.20
N ILE A 155 -26.56 16.86 16.87
CA ILE A 155 -26.39 18.00 17.79
C ILE A 155 -27.66 18.84 17.74
#